data_AF-A0A7X1U071-F1
#
_entry.id   AF-A0A7X1U071-F1
#
_cell.length_a   1.000
_cell.length_b   1.000
_cell.length_c   1.000
_cell.angle_alpha   90.00
_cell.angle_beta   90.00
_cell.angle_gamma   90.00
#
_symmetry.space_group_name_H-M   'P 1'
#
loop_
_entity.id
_entity.type
_entity.pdbx_description
1 polymer ?
#
loop_
_entity_poly.entity_id
_entity_poly.type
_entity_poly.pdbx_seq_one_letter_code
_entity_poly.pdbx_strand_id
1 'polypeptide(L)'
;MPEAETASRRRAIAPRWARCSWGMGGVYGQDAAYRQKPRIGFVSQALRSPKISKSLPSGKSYTSQAMQTVMDDLLSEFIDLGRRIIAWDRRAALGFDFQRIAVNAPSVGLAQPGFMGTEYKGLVVLGLNPGNGDNRLSRTGFQPKWQEWHEVLAKWRDSGTTAAYEKAFQCWLDDLREWRVWSMYVQPLLNQLGFTPRNIAYLNLFQSPTIANASLTPRMIRTGWPWTKAQLDVLKPRAVVAGGKRVGDILAGLWPNPPFEVIIQDRNRSLSTVAQQVWVRQAAARLQHIAEG
;
A
#
# COMPACT_ATOMS: atom_id res chain seq x y z
N MET A 1 25.71 -3.86 66.98
CA MET A 1 24.50 -3.23 66.39
C MET A 1 24.67 -1.73 66.52
N PRO A 2 24.50 -0.93 65.44
CA PRO A 2 23.36 -1.00 64.53
C PRO A 2 23.73 -1.24 63.04
N GLU A 3 22.69 -1.60 62.30
CA GLU A 3 22.63 -1.97 60.89
C GLU A 3 22.85 -0.76 59.98
N ALA A 4 23.70 -0.91 58.96
CA ALA A 4 23.87 0.04 57.88
C ALA A 4 23.30 -0.55 56.58
N GLU A 5 22.16 0.02 56.22
CA GLU A 5 21.34 -0.17 55.03
C GLU A 5 22.15 -0.03 53.73
N THR A 6 22.29 -1.12 52.97
CA THR A 6 23.02 -1.11 51.68
C THR A 6 22.05 -0.96 50.52
N ALA A 7 21.76 0.29 50.13
CA ALA A 7 21.02 0.61 48.91
C ALA A 7 21.88 0.34 47.66
N SER A 8 21.58 -0.75 46.95
CA SER A 8 22.22 -1.15 45.70
C SER A 8 21.89 -0.18 44.55
N ARG A 9 22.84 0.70 44.22
CA ARG A 9 22.82 1.52 43.00
C ARG A 9 23.10 0.66 41.77
N ARG A 10 22.06 0.15 41.10
CA ARG A 10 22.18 -0.31 39.71
C ARG A 10 22.17 0.91 38.77
N ARG A 11 23.34 1.33 38.29
CA ARG A 11 23.45 2.18 37.10
C ARG A 11 23.02 1.35 35.89
N ALA A 12 21.82 1.62 35.38
CA ALA A 12 21.41 1.14 34.07
C ALA A 12 22.23 1.89 33.01
N ILE A 13 23.17 1.18 32.38
CA ILE A 13 23.80 1.61 31.14
C ILE A 13 22.73 1.51 30.06
N ALA A 14 22.18 2.65 29.64
CA ALA A 14 21.24 2.70 28.52
C ALA A 14 21.97 2.32 27.21
N PRO A 15 21.45 1.38 26.41
CA PRO A 15 22.06 1.03 25.13
C PRO A 15 21.94 2.20 24.14
N ARG A 16 23.09 2.52 23.54
CA ARG A 16 23.36 3.63 22.63
C ARG A 16 22.75 3.39 21.25
N TRP A 17 21.42 3.30 21.16
CA TRP A 17 20.66 3.25 19.89
C TRP A 17 19.59 4.35 19.87
N ALA A 18 20.02 5.60 20.01
CA ALA A 18 19.16 6.75 19.81
C ALA A 18 20.00 7.94 19.32
N ARG A 19 20.49 7.84 18.09
CA ARG A 19 20.92 8.95 17.22
C ARG A 19 21.27 8.39 15.84
N CYS A 20 20.25 8.09 15.06
CA CYS A 20 20.40 8.06 13.61
C CYS A 20 19.64 9.27 13.06
N SER A 21 20.42 10.32 12.84
CA SER A 21 20.11 11.48 12.01
C SER A 21 19.64 11.02 10.63
N TRP A 22 18.44 11.43 10.27
CA TRP A 22 17.89 11.22 8.94
C TRP A 22 18.53 12.20 7.97
N GLY A 23 19.33 11.70 7.04
CA GLY A 23 19.88 12.51 5.97
C GLY A 23 20.85 11.69 5.14
N MET A 24 20.54 11.54 3.85
CA MET A 24 21.45 11.77 2.72
C MET A 24 20.79 11.18 1.48
N GLY A 25 20.37 12.08 0.59
CA GLY A 25 20.20 11.75 -0.81
C GLY A 25 21.57 11.40 -1.37
N GLY A 26 21.71 10.19 -1.90
CA GLY A 26 22.84 9.79 -2.72
C GLY A 26 22.44 9.90 -4.18
N VAL A 27 23.01 10.90 -4.86
CA VAL A 27 23.12 10.99 -6.32
C VAL A 27 23.77 9.70 -6.82
N TYR A 28 23.16 9.01 -7.79
CA TYR A 28 23.86 7.94 -8.52
C TYR A 28 24.24 8.43 -9.91
N GLY A 29 25.56 8.40 -10.12
CA GLY A 29 26.20 8.50 -11.42
C GLY A 29 25.79 7.35 -12.34
N GLN A 30 25.94 7.63 -13.61
CA GLN A 30 25.83 6.68 -14.71
C GLN A 30 26.87 5.59 -14.53
N ASP A 31 26.46 4.33 -14.70
CA ASP A 31 27.37 3.32 -15.21
C ASP A 31 26.61 2.34 -16.11
N ALA A 32 27.22 2.16 -17.28
CA ALA A 32 26.76 1.35 -18.37
C ALA A 32 27.19 -0.12 -18.20
N ALA A 33 26.61 -0.96 -19.06
CA ALA A 33 26.93 -2.37 -19.31
C ALA A 33 26.41 -3.38 -18.28
N TYR A 34 25.32 -4.07 -18.64
CA TYR A 34 25.28 -5.54 -18.58
C TYR A 34 24.25 -6.05 -19.59
N ARG A 35 24.74 -6.43 -20.78
CA ARG A 35 24.04 -7.34 -21.70
C ARG A 35 24.31 -8.75 -21.22
N GLN A 36 23.30 -9.44 -20.72
CA GLN A 36 23.10 -10.88 -20.89
C GLN A 36 21.66 -11.21 -20.48
N LYS A 37 20.88 -11.76 -21.41
CA LYS A 37 19.49 -12.20 -21.18
C LYS A 37 19.52 -13.63 -20.61
N PRO A 38 19.07 -13.90 -19.38
CA PRO A 38 18.67 -15.24 -19.02
C PRO A 38 17.23 -15.47 -19.49
N ARG A 39 17.04 -16.49 -20.33
CA ARG A 39 15.72 -17.10 -20.58
C ARG A 39 15.28 -17.77 -19.30
N ILE A 40 14.44 -17.10 -18.51
CA ILE A 40 13.74 -17.70 -17.38
C ILE A 40 12.31 -18.01 -17.84
N GLY A 41 11.94 -19.29 -17.76
CA GLY A 41 10.61 -19.79 -18.08
C GLY A 41 9.54 -19.07 -17.27
N PHE A 42 8.58 -18.50 -17.99
CA PHE A 42 7.46 -17.75 -17.45
C PHE A 42 6.51 -18.69 -16.69
N VAL A 43 6.34 -18.47 -15.39
CA VAL A 43 5.19 -19.00 -14.63
C VAL A 43 4.00 -18.06 -14.92
N SER A 44 3.41 -18.21 -16.10
CA SER A 44 2.23 -17.45 -16.55
C SER A 44 0.89 -18.05 -16.06
N GLN A 45 0.92 -19.17 -15.33
CA GLN A 45 -0.31 -19.93 -15.02
C GLN A 45 -1.12 -19.39 -13.83
N ALA A 46 -0.54 -18.55 -12.96
CA ALA A 46 -1.23 -18.12 -11.73
C ALA A 46 -2.22 -16.96 -11.90
N LEU A 47 -2.26 -16.30 -13.06
CA LEU A 47 -3.10 -15.12 -13.29
C LEU A 47 -3.84 -15.24 -14.63
N ARG A 48 -4.69 -16.26 -14.76
CA ARG A 48 -5.78 -16.15 -15.74
C ARG A 48 -6.81 -15.20 -15.16
N SER A 49 -6.84 -13.97 -15.67
CA SER A 49 -7.94 -13.04 -15.39
C SER A 49 -9.25 -13.73 -15.77
N PRO A 50 -10.26 -13.78 -14.89
CA PRO A 50 -11.60 -14.20 -15.27
C PRO A 50 -12.04 -13.35 -16.45
N LYS A 51 -12.51 -13.99 -17.54
CA LYS A 51 -13.21 -13.27 -18.62
C LYS A 51 -14.58 -12.85 -18.08
N ILE A 52 -14.65 -11.75 -17.35
CA ILE A 52 -15.91 -11.10 -16.99
C ILE A 52 -15.96 -9.74 -17.69
N SER A 53 -16.41 -9.78 -18.93
CA SER A 53 -16.78 -8.59 -19.70
C SER A 53 -18.18 -8.13 -19.27
N LYS A 54 -18.26 -7.47 -18.11
CA LYS A 54 -19.38 -6.56 -17.82
C LYS A 54 -18.77 -5.19 -17.52
N SER A 55 -18.72 -4.34 -18.55
CA SER A 55 -18.56 -2.90 -18.36
C SER A 55 -19.83 -2.36 -17.72
N LEU A 56 -19.70 -1.46 -16.75
CA LEU A 56 -20.83 -0.66 -16.27
C LEU A 56 -21.40 0.13 -17.46
N PRO A 57 -22.67 -0.07 -17.85
CA PRO A 57 -23.30 0.75 -18.89
C PRO A 57 -23.42 2.19 -18.42
N SER A 58 -22.78 3.12 -19.12
CA SER A 58 -22.93 4.55 -18.87
C SER A 58 -24.36 4.99 -19.27
N GLY A 59 -25.09 5.64 -18.37
CA GLY A 59 -26.31 6.40 -18.72
C GLY A 59 -27.67 5.77 -18.40
N LYS A 60 -27.74 4.71 -17.58
CA LYS A 60 -29.03 4.22 -17.04
C LYS A 60 -29.14 4.52 -15.54
N SER A 61 -30.28 5.07 -15.11
CA SER A 61 -30.63 5.19 -13.70
C SER A 61 -30.82 3.79 -13.13
N TYR A 62 -29.81 3.27 -12.44
CA TYR A 62 -29.89 1.99 -11.75
C TYR A 62 -30.72 2.16 -10.48
N THR A 63 -31.52 1.14 -10.15
CA THR A 63 -32.10 1.05 -8.81
C THR A 63 -30.98 0.87 -7.78
N SER A 64 -31.17 1.39 -6.57
CA SER A 64 -30.23 1.23 -5.45
C SER A 64 -29.77 -0.23 -5.27
N GLN A 65 -30.68 -1.19 -5.48
CA GLN A 65 -30.40 -2.62 -5.39
C GLN A 65 -29.42 -3.13 -6.45
N ALA A 66 -29.54 -2.68 -7.71
CA ALA A 66 -28.64 -3.12 -8.78
C ALA A 66 -27.21 -2.58 -8.58
N MET A 67 -27.08 -1.34 -8.09
CA MET A 67 -25.78 -0.78 -7.73
C MET A 67 -25.16 -1.55 -6.56
N GLN A 68 -25.96 -1.90 -5.55
CA GLN A 68 -25.49 -2.70 -4.42
C GLN A 68 -24.94 -4.06 -4.89
N THR A 69 -25.65 -4.78 -5.76
CA THR A 69 -25.17 -6.06 -6.29
C THR A 69 -23.83 -5.92 -7.02
N VAL A 70 -23.65 -4.88 -7.85
CA VAL A 70 -22.38 -4.67 -8.54
C VAL A 70 -21.24 -4.37 -7.55
N MET A 71 -21.51 -3.61 -6.49
CA MET A 71 -20.52 -3.33 -5.45
C MET A 71 -20.16 -4.57 -4.63
N ASP A 72 -21.14 -5.43 -4.34
CA ASP A 72 -20.93 -6.69 -3.62
C ASP A 72 -20.08 -7.66 -4.45
N ASP A 73 -20.36 -7.78 -5.75
CA ASP A 73 -19.57 -8.58 -6.70
C ASP A 73 -18.12 -8.06 -6.78
N LEU A 74 -17.97 -6.73 -6.93
CA LEU A 74 -16.65 -6.09 -6.98
C LEU A 74 -15.85 -6.34 -5.70
N LEU A 75 -16.49 -6.17 -4.53
CA LEU A 75 -15.85 -6.41 -3.24
C LEU A 75 -15.47 -7.88 -3.08
N SER A 76 -16.32 -8.81 -3.49
CA SER A 76 -16.03 -10.25 -3.46
C SER A 76 -14.81 -10.59 -4.33
N GLU A 77 -14.74 -10.09 -5.57
CA GLU A 77 -13.59 -10.29 -6.44
C GLU A 77 -12.29 -9.70 -5.86
N PHE A 78 -12.38 -8.51 -5.25
CA PHE A 78 -11.25 -7.86 -4.59
C PHE A 78 -10.75 -8.68 -3.39
N ILE A 79 -11.66 -9.19 -2.57
CA ILE A 79 -11.37 -10.03 -1.40
C ILE A 79 -10.65 -11.30 -1.84
N ASP A 80 -11.14 -11.97 -2.88
CA ASP A 80 -10.55 -13.19 -3.42
C ASP A 80 -9.17 -12.96 -4.04
N LEU A 81 -8.95 -11.81 -4.68
CA LEU A 81 -7.63 -11.42 -5.16
C LEU A 81 -6.68 -11.13 -4.01
N GLY A 82 -7.15 -10.43 -2.97
CA GLY A 82 -6.37 -10.19 -1.75
C GLY A 82 -5.94 -11.48 -1.08
N ARG A 83 -6.82 -12.48 -1.01
CA ARG A 83 -6.53 -13.82 -0.50
C ARG A 83 -5.34 -14.47 -1.20
N ARG A 84 -5.36 -14.44 -2.55
CA ARG A 84 -4.28 -14.97 -3.41
C ARG A 84 -2.97 -14.22 -3.22
N ILE A 85 -3.02 -12.89 -3.07
CA ILE A 85 -1.85 -12.06 -2.79
C ILE A 85 -1.24 -12.41 -1.43
N ILE A 86 -2.05 -12.59 -0.39
CA ILE A 86 -1.54 -12.92 0.96
C ILE A 86 -0.92 -14.33 0.97
N ALA A 87 -1.53 -15.28 0.26
CA ALA A 87 -1.04 -16.66 0.13
C ALA A 87 0.15 -16.81 -0.82
N TRP A 88 0.53 -15.76 -1.55
CA TRP A 88 1.59 -15.83 -2.55
C TRP A 88 2.95 -16.21 -1.95
N ASP A 89 3.57 -17.26 -2.49
CA ASP A 89 4.94 -17.66 -2.16
C ASP A 89 5.96 -16.66 -2.72
N ARG A 90 6.17 -15.60 -1.94
CA ARG A 90 7.14 -14.54 -2.22
C ARG A 90 8.57 -15.05 -2.22
N ARG A 91 8.90 -16.08 -1.42
CA ARG A 91 10.27 -16.60 -1.34
C ARG A 91 10.66 -17.26 -2.66
N ALA A 92 9.80 -18.14 -3.17
CA ALA A 92 10.01 -18.77 -4.47
C ALA A 92 10.06 -17.73 -5.60
N ALA A 93 9.12 -16.78 -5.62
CA ALA A 93 9.03 -15.82 -6.71
C ALA A 93 10.18 -14.79 -6.75
N LEU A 94 10.64 -14.32 -5.60
CA LEU A 94 11.67 -13.27 -5.51
C LEU A 94 13.09 -13.82 -5.47
N GLY A 95 13.28 -15.09 -5.07
CA GLY A 95 14.61 -15.67 -4.91
C GLY A 95 15.49 -14.84 -3.97
N PHE A 96 16.68 -14.45 -4.42
CA PHE A 96 17.61 -13.62 -3.64
C PHE A 96 17.00 -12.29 -3.17
N ASP A 97 16.06 -11.69 -3.90
CA ASP A 97 15.44 -10.43 -3.48
C ASP A 97 14.55 -10.59 -2.24
N PHE A 98 14.16 -11.82 -1.87
CA PHE A 98 13.37 -12.09 -0.67
C PHE A 98 14.06 -11.60 0.61
N GLN A 99 15.41 -11.60 0.64
CA GLN A 99 16.18 -11.10 1.79
C GLN A 99 15.97 -9.60 2.06
N ARG A 100 15.38 -8.86 1.11
CA ARG A 100 15.12 -7.42 1.22
C ARG A 100 13.74 -7.13 1.84
N ILE A 101 12.89 -8.16 2.03
CA ILE A 101 11.57 -8.03 2.63
C ILE A 101 11.68 -8.05 4.15
N ALA A 102 10.97 -7.14 4.81
CA ALA A 102 10.76 -7.18 6.24
C ALA A 102 9.74 -8.27 6.57
N VAL A 103 10.21 -9.48 6.88
CA VAL A 103 9.34 -10.63 7.23
C VAL A 103 9.13 -10.81 8.73
N ASN A 104 9.88 -10.07 9.55
CA ASN A 104 9.84 -10.13 11.01
C ASN A 104 9.27 -8.83 11.59
N ALA A 105 8.86 -8.88 12.86
CA ALA A 105 8.48 -7.70 13.63
C ALA A 105 9.50 -6.55 13.45
N PRO A 106 9.04 -5.29 13.31
CA PRO A 106 7.64 -4.84 13.44
C PRO A 106 6.76 -5.06 12.20
N SER A 107 7.27 -5.72 11.16
CA SER A 107 6.47 -6.10 10.00
C SER A 107 5.59 -7.31 10.29
N VAL A 108 4.54 -7.46 9.49
CA VAL A 108 3.47 -8.45 9.62
C VAL A 108 3.87 -9.82 9.06
N GLY A 109 5.01 -9.90 8.37
CA GLY A 109 5.49 -11.15 7.78
C GLY A 109 4.69 -11.67 6.58
N LEU A 110 3.49 -11.15 6.33
CA LEU A 110 2.60 -11.47 5.21
C LEU A 110 2.63 -10.39 4.13
N ALA A 111 2.17 -10.72 2.93
CA ALA A 111 1.92 -9.70 1.90
C ALA A 111 0.70 -8.87 2.29
N GLN A 112 0.71 -7.58 1.98
CA GLN A 112 -0.40 -6.66 2.22
C GLN A 112 -1.00 -6.31 0.85
N PRO A 113 -2.20 -6.83 0.53
CA PRO A 113 -2.83 -6.59 -0.77
C PRO A 113 -3.27 -5.13 -0.94
N GLY A 114 -3.43 -4.39 0.15
CA GLY A 114 -4.14 -3.11 0.11
C GLY A 114 -5.62 -3.30 0.34
N PHE A 115 -6.37 -2.22 0.23
CA PHE A 115 -7.74 -2.14 0.73
C PHE A 115 -8.64 -1.35 -0.20
N MET A 116 -9.87 -1.80 -0.39
CA MET A 116 -10.95 -1.10 -1.09
C MET A 116 -12.08 -0.77 -0.10
N GLY A 117 -12.46 0.49 -0.01
CA GLY A 117 -13.60 0.88 0.80
C GLY A 117 -14.92 0.35 0.24
N THR A 118 -15.88 0.10 1.12
CA THR A 118 -17.22 -0.45 0.79
C THR A 118 -18.07 0.49 -0.08
N GLU A 119 -17.70 1.77 -0.14
CA GLU A 119 -18.38 2.81 -0.90
C GLU A 119 -17.47 3.35 -2.02
N TYR A 120 -16.63 2.47 -2.58
CA TYR A 120 -15.61 2.84 -3.56
C TYR A 120 -16.20 3.62 -4.74
N LYS A 121 -15.62 4.80 -5.03
CA LYS A 121 -16.09 5.74 -6.07
C LYS A 121 -15.16 5.82 -7.29
N GLY A 122 -14.28 4.84 -7.50
CA GLY A 122 -13.39 4.82 -8.68
C GLY A 122 -12.04 5.54 -8.50
N LEU A 123 -11.68 5.96 -7.28
CA LEU A 123 -10.39 6.60 -6.99
C LEU A 123 -9.43 5.63 -6.29
N VAL A 124 -8.26 5.39 -6.89
CA VAL A 124 -7.19 4.59 -6.28
C VAL A 124 -6.04 5.48 -5.83
N VAL A 125 -5.54 5.27 -4.62
CA VAL A 125 -4.26 5.79 -4.16
C VAL A 125 -3.23 4.67 -4.26
N LEU A 126 -2.14 4.91 -5.00
CA LEU A 126 -1.12 3.92 -5.26
C LEU A 126 0.19 4.28 -4.55
N GLY A 127 0.57 3.47 -3.57
CA GLY A 127 1.88 3.52 -2.90
C GLY A 127 2.95 2.70 -3.63
N LEU A 128 4.20 2.85 -3.19
CA LEU A 128 5.30 2.02 -3.70
C LEU A 128 5.27 0.62 -3.09
N ASN A 129 5.26 0.56 -1.75
CA ASN A 129 5.16 -0.64 -0.95
C ASN A 129 4.61 -0.28 0.43
N PRO A 130 4.06 -1.25 1.19
CA PRO A 130 3.68 -1.03 2.57
C PRO A 130 4.82 -0.50 3.42
N GLY A 131 4.49 0.34 4.40
CA GLY A 131 5.44 0.73 5.44
C GLY A 131 5.89 -0.49 6.24
N ASN A 132 7.14 -0.46 6.71
CA ASN A 132 7.74 -1.51 7.54
C ASN A 132 7.12 -1.63 8.94
N GLY A 133 6.21 -0.72 9.32
CA GLY A 133 5.53 -0.74 10.60
C GLY A 133 6.37 -0.14 11.73
N ASP A 134 7.34 0.75 11.46
CA ASP A 134 8.14 1.40 12.51
C ASP A 134 7.25 2.13 13.55
N ASN A 135 6.05 2.58 13.15
CA ASN A 135 5.03 3.17 14.02
C ASN A 135 4.19 2.14 14.81
N ARG A 136 4.37 0.83 14.54
CA ARG A 136 3.69 -0.29 15.22
C ARG A 136 4.50 -0.85 16.38
N LEU A 137 5.70 -0.30 16.62
CA LEU A 137 6.44 -0.45 17.86
C LEU A 137 5.87 0.56 18.86
N SER A 138 5.29 0.09 19.98
CA SER A 138 4.99 1.03 21.06
C SER A 138 6.30 1.66 21.57
N ARG A 139 6.23 2.88 22.11
CA ARG A 139 7.36 3.51 22.82
C ARG A 139 7.95 2.66 23.95
N THR A 140 7.24 1.61 24.38
CA THR A 140 7.64 0.67 25.43
C THR A 140 8.22 -0.65 24.91
N GLY A 141 8.38 -0.82 23.59
CA GLY A 141 8.93 -2.05 22.99
C GLY A 141 7.96 -3.23 22.99
N PHE A 142 6.69 -3.02 23.34
CA PHE A 142 5.66 -4.06 23.32
C PHE A 142 4.95 -4.14 21.96
N GLN A 143 4.54 -5.37 21.65
CA GLN A 143 4.31 -5.95 20.33
C GLN A 143 2.84 -6.14 19.88
N PRO A 144 1.80 -5.38 20.30
CA PRO A 144 0.43 -5.76 20.00
C PRO A 144 0.02 -5.56 18.53
N LYS A 145 0.43 -4.46 17.89
CA LYS A 145 -0.13 -4.10 16.58
C LYS A 145 0.34 -4.98 15.42
N TRP A 146 1.60 -5.44 15.40
CA TRP A 146 2.06 -6.30 14.30
C TRP A 146 1.43 -7.71 14.38
N GLN A 147 1.15 -8.21 15.59
CA GLN A 147 0.46 -9.48 15.81
C GLN A 147 -0.99 -9.40 15.34
N GLU A 148 -1.70 -8.34 15.74
CA GLU A 148 -3.07 -8.07 15.28
C GLU A 148 -3.14 -8.05 13.74
N TRP A 149 -2.23 -7.30 13.10
CA TRP A 149 -2.12 -7.28 11.64
C TRP A 149 -1.88 -8.67 11.05
N HIS A 150 -1.05 -9.50 11.69
CA HIS A 150 -0.76 -10.84 11.22
C HIS A 150 -2.01 -11.72 11.30
N GLU A 151 -2.72 -11.67 12.42
CA GLU A 151 -3.94 -12.44 12.66
C GLU A 151 -5.06 -12.06 11.69
N VAL A 152 -5.32 -10.77 11.47
CA VAL A 152 -6.39 -10.34 10.56
C VAL A 152 -6.07 -10.68 9.10
N LEU A 153 -4.81 -10.55 8.66
CA LEU A 153 -4.40 -10.94 7.31
C LEU A 153 -4.37 -12.46 7.12
N ALA A 154 -3.93 -13.22 8.12
CA ALA A 154 -3.99 -14.69 8.08
C ALA A 154 -5.44 -15.16 8.01
N LYS A 155 -6.34 -14.55 8.81
CA LYS A 155 -7.76 -14.87 8.76
C LYS A 155 -8.40 -14.55 7.41
N TRP A 156 -8.08 -13.40 6.82
CA TRP A 156 -8.52 -13.07 5.46
C TRP A 156 -7.98 -14.09 4.44
N ARG A 157 -6.68 -14.43 4.50
CA ARG A 157 -6.07 -15.46 3.65
C ARG A 157 -6.83 -16.80 3.74
N ASP A 158 -7.19 -17.21 4.94
CA ASP A 158 -7.71 -18.55 5.18
C ASP A 158 -9.22 -18.63 4.88
N SER A 159 -10.01 -17.63 5.28
CA SER A 159 -11.47 -17.68 5.10
C SER A 159 -11.97 -17.02 3.82
N GLY A 160 -11.29 -15.98 3.30
CA GLY A 160 -11.77 -15.21 2.15
C GLY A 160 -13.13 -14.52 2.36
N THR A 161 -13.59 -14.37 3.60
CA THR A 161 -14.94 -13.82 3.87
C THR A 161 -14.92 -12.30 4.00
N THR A 162 -16.02 -11.64 3.65
CA THR A 162 -16.23 -10.20 3.85
C THR A 162 -16.01 -9.78 5.30
N ALA A 163 -16.43 -10.61 6.26
CA ALA A 163 -16.20 -10.34 7.68
C ALA A 163 -14.71 -10.38 8.08
N ALA A 164 -13.90 -11.26 7.49
CA ALA A 164 -12.46 -11.28 7.73
C ALA A 164 -11.77 -10.09 7.06
N TYR A 165 -12.21 -9.73 5.86
CA TYR A 165 -11.77 -8.53 5.16
C TYR A 165 -12.06 -7.26 5.97
N GLU A 166 -13.29 -7.04 6.46
CA GLU A 166 -13.65 -5.83 7.20
C GLU A 166 -12.83 -5.70 8.49
N LYS A 167 -12.47 -6.80 9.15
CA LYS A 167 -11.54 -6.77 10.30
C LYS A 167 -10.16 -6.28 9.91
N ALA A 168 -9.60 -6.75 8.80
CA ALA A 168 -8.33 -6.25 8.29
C ALA A 168 -8.44 -4.78 7.82
N PHE A 169 -9.57 -4.40 7.22
CA PHE A 169 -9.84 -3.03 6.81
C PHE A 169 -9.91 -2.07 8.00
N GLN A 170 -10.59 -2.46 9.09
CA GLN A 170 -10.64 -1.65 10.31
C GLN A 170 -9.24 -1.48 10.93
N CYS A 171 -8.46 -2.56 11.00
CA CYS A 171 -7.06 -2.50 11.45
C CYS A 171 -6.23 -1.51 10.60
N TRP A 172 -6.48 -1.45 9.29
CA TRP A 172 -5.89 -0.45 8.40
C TRP A 172 -6.34 0.98 8.72
N LEU A 173 -7.65 1.21 8.89
CA LEU A 173 -8.19 2.53 9.21
C LEU A 173 -7.60 3.11 10.51
N ASP A 174 -7.44 2.27 11.53
CA ASP A 174 -6.89 2.66 12.83
C ASP A 174 -5.42 3.07 12.74
N ASP A 175 -4.68 2.50 11.78
CA ASP A 175 -3.27 2.83 11.52
C ASP A 175 -3.09 4.08 10.65
N LEU A 176 -4.05 4.42 9.78
CA LEU A 176 -3.92 5.52 8.82
C LEU A 176 -3.57 6.86 9.47
N ARG A 177 -4.12 7.13 10.66
CA ARG A 177 -3.92 8.39 11.39
C ARG A 177 -2.45 8.60 11.78
N GLU A 178 -1.72 7.51 12.00
CA GLU A 178 -0.30 7.54 12.36
C GLU A 178 0.63 7.65 11.13
N TRP A 179 0.08 7.50 9.93
CA TRP A 179 0.88 7.50 8.71
C TRP A 179 1.06 8.94 8.21
N ARG A 180 2.27 9.48 8.38
CA ARG A 180 2.59 10.83 7.89
C ARG A 180 2.26 11.04 6.41
N VAL A 181 2.43 10.02 5.57
CA VAL A 181 2.05 10.10 4.15
C VAL A 181 0.54 10.30 3.99
N TRP A 182 -0.26 9.61 4.80
CA TRP A 182 -1.71 9.71 4.78
C TRP A 182 -2.16 11.10 5.23
N SER A 183 -1.77 11.51 6.44
CA SER A 183 -2.21 12.77 7.05
C SER A 183 -1.75 14.01 6.28
N MET A 184 -0.54 13.97 5.71
CA MET A 184 -0.05 15.08 4.91
C MET A 184 -0.68 15.11 3.52
N TYR A 185 -0.76 13.98 2.82
CA TYR A 185 -0.99 14.06 1.38
C TYR A 185 -2.28 13.42 0.89
N VAL A 186 -2.76 12.37 1.53
CA VAL A 186 -3.97 11.66 1.09
C VAL A 186 -5.20 12.29 1.73
N GLN A 187 -5.20 12.43 3.05
CA GLN A 187 -6.36 12.94 3.80
C GLN A 187 -6.80 14.34 3.34
N PRO A 188 -5.90 15.33 3.12
CA PRO A 188 -6.36 16.65 2.68
C PRO A 188 -7.00 16.63 1.29
N LEU A 189 -6.52 15.77 0.39
CA LEU A 189 -7.15 15.57 -0.92
C LEU A 189 -8.55 14.97 -0.77
N LEU A 190 -8.71 13.92 0.05
CA LEU A 190 -10.03 13.31 0.28
C LEU A 190 -11.00 14.31 0.90
N ASN A 191 -10.54 15.13 1.86
CA ASN A 191 -11.36 16.17 2.48
C ASN A 191 -11.90 17.18 1.46
N GLN A 192 -11.09 17.59 0.47
CA GLN A 192 -11.54 18.49 -0.60
C GLN A 192 -12.59 17.85 -1.50
N LEU A 193 -12.53 16.53 -1.71
CA LEU A 193 -13.49 15.77 -2.52
C LEU A 193 -14.73 15.35 -1.73
N GLY A 194 -14.80 15.64 -0.43
CA GLY A 194 -15.84 15.10 0.47
C GLY A 194 -15.78 13.57 0.60
N PHE A 195 -14.60 12.98 0.39
CA PHE A 195 -14.38 11.54 0.45
C PHE A 195 -13.85 11.12 1.82
N THR A 196 -14.13 9.86 2.16
CA THR A 196 -13.56 9.15 3.30
C THR A 196 -12.68 7.99 2.80
N PRO A 197 -11.92 7.31 3.69
CA PRO A 197 -11.23 6.07 3.31
C PRO A 197 -12.17 5.01 2.71
N ARG A 198 -13.47 5.02 3.04
CA ARG A 198 -14.46 4.09 2.49
C ARG A 198 -14.79 4.37 1.01
N ASN A 199 -14.41 5.51 0.46
CA ASN A 199 -14.70 5.89 -0.92
C ASN A 199 -13.55 5.61 -1.89
N ILE A 200 -12.42 5.10 -1.42
CA ILE A 200 -11.23 4.87 -2.24
C ILE A 200 -10.73 3.44 -2.13
N ALA A 201 -9.79 3.09 -3.01
CA ALA A 201 -8.91 1.95 -2.80
C ALA A 201 -7.47 2.44 -2.57
N TYR A 202 -6.77 1.84 -1.60
CA TYR A 202 -5.36 2.10 -1.32
C TYR A 202 -4.55 0.84 -1.65
N LEU A 203 -3.72 0.93 -2.69
CA LEU A 203 -2.91 -0.17 -3.21
C LEU A 203 -1.42 0.14 -3.13
N ASN A 204 -0.59 -0.86 -3.42
CA ASN A 204 0.85 -0.68 -3.60
C ASN A 204 1.32 -1.34 -4.90
N LEU A 205 2.39 -0.80 -5.51
CA LEU A 205 3.09 -1.44 -6.63
C LEU A 205 3.75 -2.77 -6.23
N PHE A 206 4.12 -2.90 -4.96
CA PHE A 206 4.69 -4.11 -4.39
C PHE A 206 4.07 -4.41 -3.03
N GLN A 207 3.63 -5.64 -2.83
CA GLN A 207 2.74 -6.02 -1.72
C GLN A 207 3.49 -6.33 -0.43
N SER A 208 4.80 -6.07 -0.33
CA SER A 208 5.57 -6.40 0.88
C SER A 208 6.43 -5.23 1.36
N PRO A 209 6.49 -4.99 2.67
CA PRO A 209 7.40 -4.00 3.22
C PRO A 209 8.85 -4.46 3.06
N THR A 210 9.74 -3.48 2.89
CA THR A 210 11.18 -3.72 2.76
C THR A 210 11.91 -3.40 4.06
N ILE A 211 12.99 -4.13 4.34
CA ILE A 211 13.88 -3.85 5.48
C ILE A 211 14.43 -2.43 5.35
N ALA A 212 14.35 -1.65 6.43
CA ALA A 212 14.87 -0.28 6.49
C ALA A 212 14.42 0.63 5.33
N ASN A 213 13.21 0.42 4.79
CA ASN A 213 12.68 1.13 3.63
C ASN A 213 13.59 1.05 2.38
N ALA A 214 14.29 -0.08 2.20
CA ALA A 214 15.13 -0.32 1.03
C ALA A 214 14.36 -0.13 -0.28
N SER A 215 15.00 0.54 -1.25
CA SER A 215 14.42 0.75 -2.58
C SER A 215 14.07 -0.57 -3.28
N LEU A 216 12.91 -0.70 -3.91
CA LEU A 216 12.56 -1.89 -4.70
C LEU A 216 13.54 -2.11 -5.87
N THR A 217 13.94 -3.36 -6.11
CA THR A 217 14.70 -3.72 -7.32
C THR A 217 13.77 -3.79 -8.54
N PRO A 218 14.30 -3.72 -9.78
CA PRO A 218 13.51 -3.97 -10.98
C PRO A 218 12.83 -5.34 -10.99
N ARG A 219 13.45 -6.38 -10.40
CA ARG A 219 12.85 -7.71 -10.28
C ARG A 219 11.66 -7.68 -9.33
N MET A 220 11.79 -7.10 -8.13
CA MET A 220 10.68 -6.95 -7.19
C MET A 220 9.48 -6.24 -7.81
N ILE A 221 9.74 -5.15 -8.56
CA ILE A 221 8.69 -4.41 -9.28
C ILE A 221 8.01 -5.30 -10.32
N ARG A 222 8.77 -5.96 -11.21
CA ARG A 222 8.19 -6.86 -12.22
C ARG A 222 7.43 -8.04 -11.62
N THR A 223 7.85 -8.52 -10.47
CA THR A 223 7.21 -9.64 -9.78
C THR A 223 5.94 -9.20 -9.05
N GLY A 224 5.90 -8.00 -8.45
CA GLY A 224 4.71 -7.47 -7.79
C GLY A 224 3.66 -6.92 -8.75
N TRP A 225 4.10 -6.35 -9.88
CA TRP A 225 3.23 -5.67 -10.83
C TRP A 225 1.99 -6.46 -11.28
N PRO A 226 2.08 -7.75 -11.63
CA PRO A 226 0.91 -8.52 -12.04
C PRO A 226 -0.22 -8.52 -11.01
N TRP A 227 0.11 -8.49 -9.70
CA TRP A 227 -0.88 -8.39 -8.64
C TRP A 227 -1.55 -7.01 -8.62
N THR A 228 -0.77 -5.94 -8.63
CA THR A 228 -1.29 -4.57 -8.67
C THR A 228 -2.14 -4.34 -9.92
N LYS A 229 -1.70 -4.83 -11.08
CA LYS A 229 -2.45 -4.73 -12.33
C LYS A 229 -3.79 -5.47 -12.23
N ALA A 230 -3.79 -6.69 -11.71
CA ALA A 230 -5.04 -7.44 -11.50
C ALA A 230 -6.01 -6.70 -10.58
N GLN A 231 -5.51 -6.04 -9.53
CA GLN A 231 -6.34 -5.22 -8.65
C GLN A 231 -6.92 -4.00 -9.38
N LEU A 232 -6.12 -3.32 -10.21
CA LEU A 232 -6.59 -2.20 -11.03
C LEU A 232 -7.61 -2.66 -12.09
N ASP A 233 -7.42 -3.84 -12.68
CA ASP A 233 -8.35 -4.42 -13.65
C ASP A 233 -9.71 -4.77 -13.01
N VAL A 234 -9.70 -5.27 -11.77
CA VAL A 234 -10.93 -5.51 -10.97
C VAL A 234 -11.60 -4.18 -10.63
N LEU A 235 -10.84 -3.24 -10.06
CA LEU A 235 -11.36 -1.95 -9.57
C LEU A 235 -11.85 -1.03 -10.68
N LYS A 236 -11.31 -1.14 -11.90
CA LYS A 236 -11.61 -0.24 -13.04
C LYS A 236 -11.62 1.24 -12.61
N PRO A 237 -10.53 1.74 -12.00
CA PRO A 237 -10.52 3.10 -11.49
C PRO A 237 -10.75 4.11 -12.62
N ARG A 238 -11.33 5.26 -12.27
CA ARG A 238 -11.37 6.44 -13.13
C ARG A 238 -10.08 7.25 -13.02
N ALA A 239 -9.50 7.28 -11.81
CA ALA A 239 -8.21 7.89 -11.57
C ALA A 239 -7.35 7.12 -10.57
N VAL A 240 -6.04 7.23 -10.75
CA VAL A 240 -5.00 6.75 -9.85
C VAL A 240 -4.15 7.93 -9.40
N VAL A 241 -4.11 8.18 -8.10
CA VAL A 241 -3.17 9.11 -7.46
C VAL A 241 -1.90 8.34 -7.12
N ALA A 242 -0.84 8.57 -7.88
CA ALA A 242 0.47 7.96 -7.66
C ALA A 242 1.20 8.66 -6.51
N GLY A 243 1.58 7.89 -5.49
CA GLY A 243 2.19 8.36 -4.26
C GLY A 243 3.64 8.81 -4.39
N GLY A 244 3.90 9.86 -5.16
CA GLY A 244 5.24 10.39 -5.45
C GLY A 244 5.63 10.21 -6.91
N LYS A 245 6.53 11.08 -7.40
CA LYS A 245 7.08 11.01 -8.77
C LYS A 245 7.59 9.62 -9.14
N ARG A 246 8.33 8.96 -8.23
CA ARG A 246 8.86 7.60 -8.45
C ARG A 246 7.78 6.56 -8.74
N VAL A 247 6.63 6.63 -8.05
CA VAL A 247 5.51 5.72 -8.32
C VAL A 247 4.92 6.01 -9.70
N GLY A 248 4.76 7.29 -10.04
CA GLY A 248 4.30 7.72 -11.36
C GLY A 248 5.21 7.25 -12.50
N ASP A 249 6.53 7.45 -12.36
CA ASP A 249 7.52 7.02 -13.37
C ASP A 249 7.52 5.50 -13.56
N ILE A 250 7.44 4.72 -12.48
CA ILE A 250 7.36 3.25 -12.55
C ILE A 250 6.04 2.83 -13.23
N LEU A 251 4.91 3.42 -12.84
CA LEU A 251 3.61 3.10 -13.42
C LEU A 251 3.58 3.41 -14.91
N ALA A 252 4.08 4.58 -15.34
CA ALA A 252 4.16 4.95 -16.75
C ALA A 252 5.04 3.98 -17.55
N GLY A 253 6.12 3.46 -16.95
CA GLY A 253 6.96 2.44 -17.58
C GLY A 253 6.31 1.05 -17.68
N LEU A 254 5.47 0.69 -16.71
CA LEU A 254 4.78 -0.62 -16.67
C LEU A 254 3.47 -0.62 -17.47
N TRP A 255 2.80 0.52 -17.56
CA TRP A 255 1.52 0.71 -18.24
C TRP A 255 1.46 2.08 -18.91
N PRO A 256 2.04 2.24 -20.12
CA PRO A 256 2.15 3.55 -20.77
C PRO A 256 0.80 4.19 -21.11
N ASN A 257 -0.21 3.38 -21.44
CA ASN A 257 -1.57 3.83 -21.79
C ASN A 257 -2.60 3.19 -20.85
N PRO A 258 -2.66 3.61 -19.57
CA PRO A 258 -3.66 3.10 -18.65
C PRO A 258 -5.06 3.63 -19.02
N PRO A 259 -6.13 2.86 -18.81
CA PRO A 259 -7.51 3.28 -19.10
C PRO A 259 -8.09 4.24 -18.04
N PHE A 260 -7.22 4.95 -17.32
CA PHE A 260 -7.56 5.82 -16.20
C PHE A 260 -6.63 7.02 -16.15
N GLU A 261 -7.10 8.11 -15.54
CA GLU A 261 -6.27 9.29 -15.31
C GLU A 261 -5.18 9.00 -14.27
N VAL A 262 -3.95 9.43 -14.52
CA VAL A 262 -2.86 9.36 -13.54
C VAL A 262 -2.55 10.75 -13.00
N ILE A 263 -2.65 10.92 -11.69
CA ILE A 263 -2.27 12.14 -10.98
C ILE A 263 -1.04 11.83 -10.13
N ILE A 264 0.07 12.50 -10.44
CA ILE A 264 1.30 12.33 -9.69
C ILE A 264 1.28 13.27 -8.49
N GLN A 265 1.39 12.69 -7.30
CA GLN A 265 1.54 13.47 -6.08
C GLN A 265 2.97 13.98 -5.97
N ASP A 266 3.14 15.30 -5.92
CA ASP A 266 4.43 15.87 -5.58
C ASP A 266 4.66 15.73 -4.07
N ARG A 267 5.62 14.87 -3.70
CA ARG A 267 6.02 14.60 -2.32
C ARG A 267 7.36 15.24 -1.98
N ASN A 268 7.79 16.25 -2.75
CA ASN A 268 9.04 16.91 -2.46
C ASN A 268 8.99 17.50 -1.04
N ARG A 269 9.87 17.01 -0.16
CA ARG A 269 9.83 17.29 1.29
C ARG A 269 10.19 18.74 1.62
N SER A 270 10.72 19.48 0.65
CA SER A 270 10.97 20.92 0.74
C SER A 270 9.77 21.78 0.35
N LEU A 271 8.64 21.17 -0.04
CA LEU A 271 7.43 21.93 -0.34
C LEU A 271 6.94 22.61 0.94
N SER A 272 6.78 23.93 0.86
CA SER A 272 6.08 24.67 1.89
C SER A 272 4.64 24.17 2.02
N THR A 273 4.02 24.38 3.19
CA THR A 273 2.59 24.11 3.41
C THR A 273 1.71 24.71 2.31
N VAL A 274 2.11 25.88 1.77
CA VAL A 274 1.43 26.56 0.68
C VAL A 274 1.47 25.76 -0.62
N ALA A 275 2.65 25.28 -1.04
CA ALA A 275 2.78 24.51 -2.28
C ALA A 275 2.00 23.18 -2.22
N GLN A 276 1.98 22.55 -1.04
CA GLN A 276 1.17 21.37 -0.78
C GLN A 276 -0.33 21.67 -0.91
N GLN A 277 -0.82 22.77 -0.34
CA GLN A 277 -2.22 23.20 -0.48
C GLN A 277 -2.59 23.55 -1.93
N VAL A 278 -1.67 24.13 -2.71
CA VAL A 278 -1.87 24.39 -4.14
C VAL A 278 -2.02 23.08 -4.90
N TRP A 279 -1.14 22.11 -4.67
CA TRP A 279 -1.25 20.79 -5.28
C TRP A 279 -2.57 20.10 -4.92
N VAL A 280 -2.97 20.11 -3.64
CA VAL A 280 -4.22 19.51 -3.18
C VAL A 280 -5.43 20.13 -3.91
N ARG A 281 -5.49 21.46 -4.04
CA ARG A 281 -6.58 22.14 -4.75
C ARG A 281 -6.61 21.78 -6.24
N GLN A 282 -5.46 21.76 -6.90
CA GLN A 282 -5.36 21.40 -8.32
C GLN A 282 -5.75 19.95 -8.57
N ALA A 283 -5.28 19.02 -7.73
CA ALA A 283 -5.64 17.61 -7.80
C ALA A 283 -7.14 17.42 -7.54
N ALA A 284 -7.71 18.08 -6.53
CA ALA A 284 -9.14 18.02 -6.24
C ALA A 284 -9.99 18.54 -7.41
N ALA A 285 -9.63 19.69 -7.99
CA ALA A 285 -10.33 20.25 -9.15
C ALA A 285 -10.35 19.28 -10.34
N ARG A 286 -9.24 18.57 -10.60
CA ARG A 286 -9.18 17.54 -11.64
C ARG A 286 -10.06 16.34 -11.31
N LEU A 287 -10.12 15.94 -10.04
CA LEU A 287 -10.87 14.77 -9.58
C LEU A 287 -12.34 15.06 -9.26
N GLN A 288 -12.79 16.30 -9.38
CA GLN A 288 -14.16 16.71 -9.00
C GLN A 288 -15.23 15.91 -9.77
N HIS A 289 -14.98 15.63 -11.06
CA HIS A 289 -15.84 14.80 -11.91
C HIS A 289 -16.03 13.36 -11.38
N ILE A 290 -15.13 12.86 -10.51
CA ILE A 290 -15.27 11.55 -9.85
C ILE A 290 -16.19 11.64 -8.65
N ALA A 291 -16.19 12.77 -7.93
CA ALA A 291 -17.06 12.98 -6.77
C ALA A 291 -18.53 13.14 -7.16
N GLU A 292 -18.78 13.67 -8.36
CA GLU A 292 -20.12 13.98 -8.89
C GLU A 292 -20.86 12.76 -9.47
N GLY A 293 -20.16 11.64 -9.70
CA GLY A 293 -20.73 10.40 -10.25
C GLY A 293 -20.68 10.36 -11.78
#